data_AF-A0A453Q9Z1-F1
#
_entry.id   AF-A0A453Q9Z1-F1
#
_cell.length_a   1.000
_cell.length_b   1.000
_cell.length_c   1.000
_cell.angle_alpha   90.00
_cell.angle_beta   90.00
_cell.angle_gamma   90.00
#
_symmetry.space_group_name_H-M   'P 1'
#
loop_
_entity.id
_entity.type
_entity.pdbx_description
1 polymer ?
#
loop_
_entity_poly.entity_id
_entity_poly.type
_entity_poly.pdbx_seq_one_letter_code
_entity_poly.pdbx_strand_id
1 'polypeptide(L)'
;MTHWFLIFHQVDEGINYEIVRSVLMERANCQYLASQTAAEMEAFSRTEDFPKIVEAYSRPVRIIRGKQIESAWEVDASVFEKDEEKALWSAYLEAVDKIHPGVDVKTFVEASLLLIQPLEDFFNNVFVMAEDEKIRNNRLALLQKVASLTKGIADLSVLPGF
;
A
#
# COMPACT_ATOMS: atom_id res chain seq x y z
N MET A 1 -2.70 -19.14 20.52
CA MET A 1 -3.67 -18.73 21.56
C MET A 1 -3.53 -17.24 21.95
N THR A 2 -2.51 -16.51 21.47
CA THR A 2 -2.19 -15.17 21.97
C THR A 2 -2.69 -13.98 21.14
N HIS A 3 -2.94 -14.15 19.82
CA HIS A 3 -3.46 -13.06 18.97
C HIS A 3 -4.85 -12.56 19.39
N TRP A 4 -5.72 -13.48 19.83
CA TRP A 4 -7.08 -13.14 20.26
C TRP A 4 -7.09 -12.25 21.50
N PHE A 5 -6.16 -12.42 22.43
CA PHE A 5 -6.09 -11.58 23.63
C PHE A 5 -5.78 -10.12 23.29
N LEU A 6 -4.86 -9.90 22.34
CA LEU A 6 -4.53 -8.56 21.86
C LEU A 6 -5.70 -7.93 21.10
N ILE A 7 -6.42 -8.72 20.28
CA ILE A 7 -7.64 -8.26 19.62
C ILE A 7 -8.68 -7.79 20.63
N PHE A 8 -9.02 -8.63 21.61
CA PHE A 8 -10.04 -8.31 22.61
C PHE A 8 -9.65 -7.07 23.43
N HIS A 9 -8.41 -7.01 23.93
CA HIS A 9 -7.95 -5.89 24.74
C HIS A 9 -8.01 -4.55 24.00
N GLN A 10 -7.52 -4.48 22.75
CA GLN A 10 -7.48 -3.23 21.99
C GLN A 10 -8.84 -2.76 21.51
N VAL A 11 -9.72 -3.71 21.19
CA VAL A 11 -11.11 -3.39 20.86
C VAL A 11 -11.85 -2.88 22.11
N ASP A 12 -11.58 -3.46 23.28
CA ASP A 12 -12.11 -2.96 24.55
C ASP A 12 -11.58 -1.55 24.88
N GLU A 13 -10.36 -1.21 24.46
CA GLU A 13 -9.77 0.14 24.52
C GLU A 13 -10.35 1.11 23.47
N GLY A 14 -11.25 0.64 22.60
CA GLY A 14 -11.98 1.46 21.62
C GLY A 14 -11.33 1.56 20.24
N ILE A 15 -10.31 0.74 19.95
CA ILE A 15 -9.71 0.65 18.61
C ILE A 15 -10.66 -0.09 17.67
N ASN A 16 -10.80 0.39 16.43
CA ASN A 16 -11.64 -0.25 15.43
C ASN A 16 -11.13 -1.67 15.13
N TYR A 17 -12.04 -2.65 15.22
CA TYR A 17 -11.75 -4.06 14.95
C TYR A 17 -11.11 -4.32 13.57
N GLU A 18 -11.52 -3.58 12.53
CA GLU A 18 -10.95 -3.72 11.18
C GLU A 18 -9.50 -3.25 11.13
N ILE A 19 -9.14 -2.22 11.90
CA ILE A 19 -7.75 -1.74 12.02
C ILE A 19 -6.89 -2.80 12.74
N VAL A 20 -7.37 -3.33 13.85
CA VAL A 20 -6.67 -4.41 14.57
C VAL A 20 -6.48 -5.62 13.66
N ARG A 21 -7.51 -6.02 12.92
CA ARG A 21 -7.47 -7.13 11.97
C ARG A 21 -6.46 -6.87 10.84
N SER A 22 -6.47 -5.67 10.26
CA SER A 22 -5.57 -5.23 9.19
C SER A 22 -4.11 -5.37 9.59
N VAL A 23 -3.77 -4.90 10.80
CA VAL A 23 -2.40 -4.98 11.33
C VAL A 23 -1.99 -6.42 11.64
N LEU A 24 -2.89 -7.22 12.24
CA LEU A 24 -2.58 -8.60 12.61
C LEU A 24 -2.36 -9.53 11.41
N MET A 25 -2.93 -9.22 10.24
CA MET A 25 -2.65 -9.97 9.01
C MET A 25 -1.18 -9.87 8.59
N GLU A 26 -0.51 -8.77 8.94
CA GLU A 26 0.87 -8.50 8.54
C GLU A 26 1.89 -8.66 9.68
N ARG A 27 1.49 -8.35 10.93
CA ARG A 27 2.40 -8.23 12.10
C ARG A 27 2.08 -9.19 13.25
N ALA A 28 1.28 -10.22 13.03
CA ALA A 28 0.90 -11.22 14.05
C ALA A 28 2.09 -11.80 14.83
N ASN A 29 3.22 -12.04 14.17
CA ASN A 29 4.41 -12.61 14.80
C ASN A 29 5.08 -11.73 15.87
N CYS A 30 4.75 -10.43 15.94
CA CYS A 30 5.29 -9.50 16.93
C CYS A 30 4.16 -8.70 17.59
N GLN A 31 3.72 -9.15 18.77
CA GLN A 31 2.60 -8.55 19.50
C GLN A 31 2.82 -7.09 19.86
N TYR A 32 4.05 -6.74 20.29
CA TYR A 32 4.38 -5.37 20.64
C TYR A 32 4.24 -4.44 19.43
N LEU A 33 4.84 -4.83 18.29
CA LEU A 33 4.76 -4.05 17.06
C LEU A 33 3.32 -3.98 16.53
N ALA A 34 2.58 -5.09 16.53
CA ALA A 34 1.16 -5.11 16.17
C ALA A 34 0.34 -4.17 17.06
N SER A 35 0.56 -4.22 18.38
CA SER A 35 -0.14 -3.36 19.34
C SER A 35 0.08 -1.88 19.04
N GLN A 36 1.35 -1.50 18.85
CA GLN A 36 1.75 -0.13 18.56
C GLN A 36 1.16 0.34 17.21
N THR A 37 1.29 -0.49 16.18
CA THR A 37 0.79 -0.18 14.84
C THR A 37 -0.73 0.01 14.84
N ALA A 38 -1.48 -0.82 15.57
CA ALA A 38 -2.93 -0.67 15.66
C ALA A 38 -3.34 0.66 16.29
N ALA A 39 -2.68 1.08 17.38
CA ALA A 39 -2.94 2.35 18.03
C ALA A 39 -2.58 3.55 17.12
N GLU A 40 -1.44 3.49 16.43
CA GLU A 40 -1.03 4.53 15.49
C GLU A 40 -1.94 4.58 14.25
N MET A 41 -2.37 3.43 13.73
CA MET A 41 -3.32 3.34 12.61
C MET A 41 -4.71 3.88 13.01
N GLU A 42 -5.17 3.65 14.24
CA GLU A 42 -6.40 4.25 14.76
C GLU A 42 -6.31 5.77 14.88
N ALA A 43 -5.15 6.30 15.29
CA ALA A 43 -4.94 7.74 15.29
C ALA A 43 -4.91 8.29 13.84
N PHE A 44 -4.23 7.59 12.94
CA PHE A 44 -4.12 7.96 11.54
C PHE A 44 -5.47 7.91 10.81
N SER A 45 -6.35 6.94 11.13
CA SER A 45 -7.67 6.79 10.50
C SER A 45 -8.60 7.98 10.70
N ARG A 46 -8.30 8.84 11.68
CA ARG A 46 -9.04 10.07 11.99
C ARG A 46 -8.51 11.30 11.24
N THR A 47 -7.46 11.15 10.43
CA THR A 47 -6.87 12.25 9.66
C THR A 47 -7.47 12.36 8.26
N GLU A 48 -7.35 13.53 7.63
CA GLU A 48 -7.83 13.76 6.26
C GLU A 48 -7.02 13.00 5.20
N ASP A 49 -5.82 12.54 5.54
CA ASP A 49 -4.94 11.82 4.61
C ASP A 49 -5.25 10.33 4.52
N PHE A 50 -5.93 9.76 5.54
CA PHE A 50 -6.33 8.36 5.55
C PHE A 50 -7.10 7.94 4.29
N PRO A 51 -8.23 8.58 3.92
CA PRO A 51 -8.96 8.17 2.72
C PRO A 51 -8.14 8.35 1.44
N LYS A 52 -7.25 9.35 1.37
CA LYS A 52 -6.39 9.57 0.20
C LYS A 52 -5.38 8.44 0.03
N ILE A 53 -4.76 8.01 1.12
CA ILE A 53 -3.79 6.91 1.11
C ILE A 53 -4.48 5.58 0.83
N VAL A 54 -5.66 5.32 1.44
CA VAL A 54 -6.45 4.12 1.14
C VAL A 54 -6.77 4.04 -0.35
N GLU A 55 -7.22 5.15 -0.97
CA GLU A 55 -7.51 5.17 -2.42
C GLU A 55 -6.25 5.02 -3.29
N ALA A 56 -5.13 5.63 -2.89
CA ALA A 56 -3.86 5.50 -3.59
C ALA A 56 -3.40 4.03 -3.70
N TYR A 57 -3.68 3.20 -2.69
CA TYR A 57 -3.38 1.76 -2.73
C TYR A 57 -4.51 0.89 -3.29
N SER A 58 -5.78 1.26 -3.09
CA SER A 58 -6.94 0.48 -3.54
C SER A 58 -6.97 0.36 -5.07
N ARG A 59 -6.70 1.46 -5.78
CA ARG A 59 -6.80 1.52 -7.25
C ARG A 59 -5.78 0.63 -7.95
N PRO A 60 -4.47 0.67 -7.63
CA PRO A 60 -3.51 -0.32 -8.11
C PRO A 60 -3.95 -1.76 -7.84
N VAL A 61 -4.40 -2.07 -6.62
CA VAL A 61 -4.85 -3.43 -6.25
C VAL A 61 -6.04 -3.88 -7.10
N ARG A 62 -7.03 -3.02 -7.31
CA ARG A 62 -8.21 -3.32 -8.16
C ARG A 62 -7.81 -3.62 -9.60
N ILE A 63 -6.84 -2.90 -10.16
CA ILE A 63 -6.38 -3.06 -11.55
C ILE A 63 -5.61 -4.37 -11.74
N ILE A 64 -4.72 -4.70 -10.80
CA ILE A 64 -3.90 -5.93 -10.88
C ILE A 64 -4.70 -7.19 -10.50
N ARG A 65 -5.84 -7.05 -9.80
CA ARG A 65 -6.66 -8.18 -9.36
C ARG A 65 -7.11 -9.02 -10.56
N GLY A 66 -6.84 -10.33 -10.47
CA GLY A 66 -7.21 -11.29 -11.52
C GLY A 66 -6.33 -11.22 -12.78
N LYS A 67 -5.27 -10.40 -12.78
CA LYS A 67 -4.25 -10.41 -13.83
C LYS A 67 -3.19 -11.44 -13.50
N GLN A 68 -2.73 -12.17 -14.52
CA GLN A 68 -1.55 -13.03 -14.40
C GLN A 68 -0.32 -12.14 -14.47
N ILE A 69 0.12 -11.65 -13.31
CA ILE A 69 1.38 -10.92 -13.17
C ILE A 69 2.39 -11.92 -12.64
N GLU A 70 3.42 -12.21 -13.42
CA GLU A 70 4.48 -13.11 -12.97
C GLU A 70 5.29 -12.41 -11.89
N SER A 71 5.62 -13.12 -10.82
CA SER A 71 6.43 -12.58 -9.72
C SER A 71 7.84 -12.15 -10.15
N ALA A 72 8.28 -12.55 -11.35
CA ALA A 72 9.57 -12.18 -11.93
C ALA A 72 9.50 -10.88 -12.76
N TRP A 73 8.33 -10.28 -12.94
CA TRP A 73 8.22 -9.02 -13.69
C TRP A 73 8.84 -7.89 -12.89
N GLU A 74 9.93 -7.36 -13.43
CA GLU A 74 10.61 -6.19 -12.91
C GLU A 74 10.23 -4.95 -13.74
N VAL A 75 10.30 -3.79 -13.10
CA VAL A 75 10.07 -2.51 -13.77
C VAL A 75 11.32 -2.17 -14.58
N ASP A 76 11.14 -2.04 -15.90
CA ASP A 76 12.17 -1.62 -16.85
C ASP A 76 11.95 -0.14 -17.22
N ALA A 77 12.81 0.73 -16.70
CA ALA A 77 12.71 2.17 -16.97
C ALA A 77 12.99 2.53 -18.44
N SER A 78 13.61 1.63 -19.22
CA SER A 78 13.92 1.87 -20.63
C SER A 78 12.70 1.82 -21.55
N VAL A 79 11.57 1.28 -21.07
CA VAL A 79 10.34 1.12 -21.86
C VAL A 79 9.23 2.10 -21.50
N PHE A 80 9.49 3.05 -20.59
CA PHE A 80 8.51 4.10 -20.28
C PHE A 80 8.27 4.99 -21.48
N GLU A 81 7.00 5.19 -21.82
CA GLU A 81 6.57 6.04 -22.92
C GLU A 81 6.17 7.44 -22.45
N LYS A 82 5.73 7.53 -21.20
CA LYS A 82 5.17 8.74 -20.60
C LYS A 82 6.03 9.21 -19.43
N ASP A 83 6.05 10.52 -19.20
CA ASP A 83 6.82 11.11 -18.09
C ASP A 83 6.17 10.79 -16.74
N GLU A 84 4.86 10.57 -16.71
CA GLU A 84 4.11 10.13 -15.54
C GLU A 84 4.53 8.73 -15.06
N GLU A 85 4.95 7.84 -15.97
CA GLU A 85 5.52 6.53 -15.60
C GLU A 85 6.85 6.69 -14.85
N LYS A 86 7.71 7.60 -15.35
CA LYS A 86 9.00 7.91 -14.71
C LYS A 86 8.80 8.60 -13.36
N ALA A 87 7.85 9.53 -13.28
CA ALA A 87 7.53 10.25 -12.06
C ALA A 87 7.02 9.29 -10.97
N LEU A 88 6.08 8.41 -11.32
CA LEU A 88 5.58 7.39 -10.40
C LEU A 88 6.69 6.42 -9.97
N TRP A 89 7.55 6.00 -10.91
CA TRP A 89 8.68 5.14 -10.58
C TRP A 89 9.67 5.80 -9.62
N SER A 90 10.00 7.07 -9.83
CA SER A 90 10.88 7.82 -8.94
C SER A 90 10.27 7.97 -7.54
N ALA A 91 8.98 8.30 -7.45
CA ALA A 91 8.28 8.41 -6.17
C ALA A 91 8.20 7.05 -5.44
N TYR A 92 7.99 5.96 -6.18
CA TYR A 92 8.05 4.60 -5.64
C TYR A 92 9.43 4.29 -5.07
N LEU A 93 10.52 4.62 -5.80
CA LEU A 93 11.88 4.36 -5.33
C LEU A 93 12.20 5.12 -4.04
N GLU A 94 11.69 6.35 -3.88
CA GLU A 94 11.83 7.10 -2.63
C GLU A 94 10.99 6.49 -1.50
N ALA A 95 9.76 6.07 -1.80
CA ALA A 95 8.87 5.47 -0.81
C ALA A 95 9.39 4.11 -0.30
N VAL A 96 9.86 3.24 -1.20
CA VAL A 96 10.34 1.90 -0.83
C VAL A 96 11.63 1.93 -0.01
N ASP A 97 12.46 2.98 -0.16
CA ASP A 97 13.65 3.17 0.68
C ASP A 97 13.28 3.45 2.15
N LYS A 98 12.12 4.08 2.37
CA LYS A 98 11.61 4.43 3.71
C LYS A 98 10.69 3.34 4.29
N ILE A 99 9.96 2.63 3.43
CA ILE A 99 8.94 1.66 3.83
C ILE A 99 9.55 0.26 3.93
N HIS A 100 9.64 -0.27 5.14
CA HIS A 100 10.07 -1.64 5.42
C HIS A 100 9.15 -2.31 6.45
N PRO A 101 9.13 -3.65 6.58
CA PRO A 101 8.17 -4.35 7.45
C PRO A 101 8.16 -3.94 8.93
N GLY A 102 9.22 -3.29 9.42
CA GLY A 102 9.34 -2.84 10.82
C GLY A 102 9.05 -1.35 11.03
N VAL A 103 8.65 -0.62 9.99
CA VAL A 103 8.46 0.83 10.03
C VAL A 103 7.27 1.23 10.89
N ASP A 104 7.33 2.40 11.53
CA ASP A 104 6.17 3.00 12.22
C ASP A 104 5.13 3.56 11.22
N VAL A 105 3.90 3.81 11.71
CA VAL A 105 2.81 4.28 10.84
C VAL A 105 3.09 5.68 10.32
N LYS A 106 3.74 6.53 11.12
CA LYS A 106 4.07 7.91 10.73
C LYS A 106 4.95 7.93 9.47
N THR A 107 6.03 7.16 9.48
CA THR A 107 6.97 7.07 8.35
C THR A 107 6.31 6.42 7.14
N PHE A 108 5.45 5.40 7.35
CA PHE A 108 4.64 4.82 6.28
C PHE A 108 3.71 5.86 5.62
N VAL A 109 3.03 6.68 6.43
CA VAL A 109 2.14 7.75 5.96
C VAL A 109 2.93 8.80 5.18
N GLU A 110 4.02 9.33 5.75
CA GLU A 110 4.87 10.34 5.11
C GLU A 110 5.42 9.85 3.76
N ALA A 111 5.86 8.59 3.68
CA ALA A 111 6.31 7.99 2.43
C ALA A 111 5.17 7.76 1.43
N SER A 112 3.97 7.37 1.90
CA SER A 112 2.80 7.14 1.06
C SER A 112 2.24 8.43 0.46
N LEU A 113 2.35 9.57 1.16
CA LEU A 113 1.94 10.88 0.65
C LEU A 113 2.69 11.26 -0.63
N LEU A 114 3.93 10.81 -0.80
CA LEU A 114 4.74 11.05 -2.00
C LEU A 114 4.16 10.38 -3.25
N LEU A 115 3.33 9.34 -3.08
CA LEU A 115 2.76 8.56 -4.17
C LEU A 115 1.43 9.11 -4.69
N ILE A 116 0.73 9.94 -3.91
CA ILE A 116 -0.63 10.38 -4.22
C ILE A 116 -0.68 11.12 -5.57
N GLN A 117 0.08 12.22 -5.71
CA GLN A 117 0.07 13.00 -6.95
C GLN A 117 0.61 12.21 -8.15
N PRO A 118 1.76 11.50 -8.05
CA PRO A 118 2.26 10.70 -9.17
C PRO A 118 1.29 9.58 -9.61
N LEU A 119 0.54 8.97 -8.69
CA LEU A 119 -0.48 7.98 -9.04
C LEU A 119 -1.66 8.64 -9.75
N GLU A 120 -2.13 9.79 -9.26
CA GLU A 120 -3.20 10.54 -9.91
C GLU A 120 -2.82 10.92 -11.36
N ASP A 121 -1.62 11.49 -11.54
CA ASP A 121 -1.11 11.87 -12.86
C ASP A 121 -0.93 10.66 -13.77
N PHE A 122 -0.36 9.56 -13.25
CA PHE A 122 -0.23 8.31 -13.97
C PHE A 122 -1.59 7.81 -14.45
N PHE A 123 -2.57 7.76 -13.57
CA PHE A 123 -3.87 7.22 -13.92
C PHE A 123 -4.71 8.12 -14.83
N ASN A 124 -4.45 9.42 -14.84
CA ASN A 124 -5.11 10.37 -15.74
C ASN A 124 -4.52 10.32 -17.16
N ASN A 125 -3.23 10.01 -17.29
CA ASN A 125 -2.50 10.13 -18.56
C ASN A 125 -1.99 8.81 -19.15
N VAL A 126 -1.98 7.72 -18.37
CA VAL A 126 -1.42 6.42 -18.76
C VAL A 126 -2.49 5.34 -18.83
N PHE A 127 -2.66 4.76 -20.01
CA PHE A 127 -3.52 3.60 -20.20
C PHE A 127 -2.78 2.31 -19.82
N VAL A 128 -3.16 1.70 -18.71
CA VAL A 128 -2.47 0.51 -18.17
C VAL A 128 -2.55 -0.68 -19.12
N MET A 129 -3.71 -0.90 -19.75
CA MET A 129 -3.96 -2.05 -20.62
C MET A 129 -3.50 -1.79 -22.06
N ALA A 130 -2.25 -1.36 -22.24
CA ALA A 130 -1.67 -1.10 -23.56
C ALA A 130 -1.71 -2.33 -24.49
N GLU A 131 -1.80 -2.08 -25.80
CA GLU A 131 -1.76 -3.14 -26.82
C GLU A 131 -0.41 -3.85 -26.83
N ASP A 132 0.68 -3.08 -26.74
CA ASP A 132 2.03 -3.61 -26.58
C ASP A 132 2.19 -4.32 -25.24
N GLU A 133 2.52 -5.60 -25.30
CA GLU A 133 2.62 -6.46 -24.13
C GLU A 133 3.76 -6.06 -23.20
N LYS A 134 4.88 -5.57 -23.74
CA LYS A 134 6.04 -5.17 -22.96
C LYS A 134 5.68 -3.95 -22.10
N ILE A 135 5.01 -2.97 -22.69
CA ILE A 135 4.56 -1.76 -21.99
C ILE A 135 3.48 -2.10 -20.96
N ARG A 136 2.49 -2.90 -21.34
CA ARG A 136 1.43 -3.34 -20.44
C ARG A 136 1.99 -4.09 -19.22
N ASN A 137 2.90 -5.03 -19.44
CA ASN A 137 3.51 -5.80 -18.36
C ASN A 137 4.35 -4.93 -17.43
N ASN A 138 5.09 -3.96 -17.98
CA ASN A 138 5.86 -3.00 -17.19
C ASN A 138 4.96 -2.13 -16.30
N ARG A 139 3.84 -1.62 -16.84
CA ARG A 139 2.84 -0.83 -16.08
C ARG A 139 2.19 -1.67 -14.98
N LEU A 140 1.84 -2.92 -15.26
CA LEU A 140 1.30 -3.85 -14.26
C LEU A 140 2.33 -4.17 -13.15
N ALA A 141 3.60 -4.35 -13.51
CA ALA A 141 4.69 -4.55 -12.54
C ALA A 141 4.86 -3.34 -11.62
N LEU A 142 4.82 -2.12 -12.18
CA LEU A 142 4.88 -0.87 -11.42
C LEU A 142 3.73 -0.77 -10.40
N LEU A 143 2.50 -1.02 -10.84
CA LEU A 143 1.33 -1.02 -9.96
C LEU A 143 1.39 -2.11 -8.89
N GLN A 144 1.91 -3.29 -9.23
CA GLN A 144 2.11 -4.37 -8.26
C GLN A 144 3.14 -3.97 -7.19
N LYS A 145 4.25 -3.33 -7.58
CA LYS A 145 5.26 -2.83 -6.65
C LYS A 145 4.67 -1.80 -5.69
N VAL A 146 3.94 -0.80 -6.19
CA VAL A 146 3.23 0.17 -5.35
C VAL A 146 2.25 -0.52 -4.40
N ALA A 147 1.40 -1.41 -4.91
CA ALA A 147 0.43 -2.17 -4.10
C ALA A 147 1.09 -3.03 -3.01
N SER A 148 2.37 -3.39 -3.16
CA SER A 148 3.08 -4.23 -2.21
C SER A 148 3.73 -3.46 -1.05
N LEU A 149 3.77 -2.12 -1.08
CA LEU A 149 4.41 -1.30 -0.04
C LEU A 149 3.73 -1.44 1.34
N THR A 150 2.46 -1.80 1.38
CA THR A 150 1.72 -1.98 2.64
C THR A 150 2.05 -3.31 3.34
N LYS A 151 2.71 -4.24 2.64
CA LYS A 151 3.05 -5.57 3.18
C LYS A 151 4.01 -5.46 4.36
N GLY A 152 3.75 -6.26 5.39
CA GLY A 152 4.46 -6.20 6.66
C GLY A 152 4.04 -5.04 7.56
N ILE A 153 3.07 -4.20 7.15
CA ILE A 153 2.58 -3.07 7.96
C ILE A 153 1.11 -3.27 8.32
N ALA A 154 0.23 -3.25 7.31
CA ALA A 154 -1.20 -3.37 7.46
C ALA A 154 -1.83 -3.84 6.14
N ASP A 155 -2.69 -4.85 6.20
CA ASP A 155 -3.51 -5.23 5.03
C ASP A 155 -4.63 -4.21 4.86
N LEU A 156 -4.43 -3.20 4.01
CA LEU A 156 -5.44 -2.16 3.78
C LEU A 156 -6.73 -2.70 3.16
N SER A 157 -6.72 -3.91 2.58
CA SER A 157 -7.89 -4.48 1.89
C SER A 157 -9.05 -4.85 2.80
N VAL A 158 -8.84 -4.83 4.12
CA VAL A 158 -9.87 -5.08 5.11
C VAL A 158 -10.42 -3.80 5.74
N LEU A 159 -9.93 -2.63 5.33
CA LEU A 159 -10.37 -1.32 5.81
C LEU A 159 -11.52 -0.77 4.96
N PRO A 160 -12.40 0.07 5.53
CA PRO A 160 -13.52 0.63 4.79
C PRO A 160 -13.01 1.60 3.72
N GLY A 161 -13.58 1.51 2.51
CA GLY A 161 -13.20 2.35 1.36
C GLY A 161 -12.15 1.73 0.43
N PHE A 162 -11.57 0.58 0.77
CA PHE A 162 -10.71 -0.21 -0.12
C PHE A 162 -11.52 -1.02 -1.14
#